data_AF-A0A534J214-F1
#
_entry.id   AF-A0A534J214-F1
#
_cell.length_a   1.000
_cell.length_b   1.000
_cell.length_c   1.000
_cell.angle_alpha   90.00
_cell.angle_beta   90.00
_cell.angle_gamma   90.00
#
_symmetry.space_group_name_H-M   'P 1'
#
loop_
_entity.id
_entity.type
_entity.pdbx_description
1 polymer ?
#
loop_
_entity_poly.entity_id
_entity_poly.type
_entity_poly.pdbx_seq_one_letter_code
_entity_poly.pdbx_strand_id
1 'polypeptide(L)' 'MARTTRRAKQPARKRTTTVAPIPRGVGAVTPYLVINGAGKAIEFYKKAFGAKEMNRTPGPGGSVMHAMIRI' A
#
# COMPACT_ATOMS: atom_id res chain seq x y z
N MET A 1 -11.78 -17.81 54.00
CA MET A 1 -12.83 -17.92 52.96
C MET A 1 -12.59 -16.87 51.88
N ALA A 2 -12.92 -17.19 50.63
CA ALA A 2 -13.18 -16.31 49.47
C ALA A 2 -12.17 -16.30 48.29
N ARG A 3 -12.40 -17.29 47.41
CA ARG A 3 -12.51 -17.20 45.94
C ARG A 3 -11.30 -16.74 45.11
N THR A 4 -10.45 -17.71 44.79
CA THR A 4 -9.68 -17.76 43.53
C THR A 4 -10.66 -17.83 42.34
N THR A 5 -10.71 -16.80 41.51
CA THR A 5 -11.43 -16.83 40.23
C THR A 5 -10.57 -17.53 39.18
N ARG A 6 -10.91 -18.79 38.85
CA ARG A 6 -10.29 -19.51 37.73
C ARG A 6 -10.73 -18.84 36.42
N ARG A 7 -9.81 -18.12 35.77
CA ARG A 7 -10.02 -17.57 34.42
C ARG A 7 -10.26 -18.72 33.43
N ALA A 8 -11.47 -18.80 32.87
CA ALA A 8 -11.77 -19.76 31.81
C ALA A 8 -10.92 -19.45 30.57
N LYS A 9 -10.16 -20.43 30.07
CA LYS A 9 -9.44 -20.35 28.80
C LYS A 9 -10.48 -20.20 27.69
N GLN A 10 -10.55 -19.03 27.05
CA GLN A 10 -11.27 -18.89 25.77
C GLN A 10 -10.63 -19.84 24.75
N PRO A 11 -11.41 -20.66 24.02
CA PRO A 11 -10.86 -21.46 22.93
C PRO A 11 -10.32 -20.50 21.86
N ALA A 12 -9.06 -20.68 21.50
CA ALA A 12 -8.41 -19.88 20.47
C ALA A 12 -9.20 -20.03 19.16
N ARG A 13 -9.81 -18.93 18.69
CA ARG A 13 -10.52 -18.89 17.41
C ARG A 13 -9.49 -19.06 16.30
N LYS A 14 -9.37 -20.27 15.75
CA LYS A 14 -8.61 -20.52 14.51
C LYS A 14 -9.23 -19.68 13.40
N ARG A 15 -8.64 -18.54 13.07
CA ARG A 15 -8.94 -17.79 11.84
C ARG A 15 -8.01 -18.31 10.75
N THR A 16 -8.46 -19.31 10.00
CA THR A 16 -7.81 -19.67 8.73
C THR A 16 -8.57 -18.98 7.61
N THR A 17 -8.43 -17.66 7.50
CA THR A 17 -8.73 -16.99 6.23
C THR A 17 -7.46 -17.09 5.39
N THR A 18 -7.50 -17.92 4.33
CA THR A 18 -6.43 -17.97 3.34
C THR A 18 -6.32 -16.59 2.70
N VAL A 19 -5.33 -15.80 3.13
CA VAL A 19 -5.02 -14.49 2.53
C VAL A 19 -4.25 -14.74 1.25
N ALA A 20 -4.62 -14.08 0.16
CA ALA A 20 -3.85 -14.12 -1.07
C ALA A 20 -2.43 -13.57 -0.80
N PRO A 21 -1.35 -14.28 -1.16
CA PRO A 21 0.02 -13.82 -0.89
C PRO A 21 0.33 -12.44 -1.47
N ILE A 22 -0.31 -12.09 -2.60
CA ILE A 22 -0.23 -10.77 -3.22
C ILE A 22 -1.66 -10.20 -3.28
N PRO A 23 -1.89 -9.00 -2.70
CA PRO A 23 -3.19 -8.34 -2.80
C PRO A 23 -3.61 -8.10 -4.24
N ARG A 24 -4.92 -8.14 -4.50
CA ARG A 24 -5.44 -7.81 -5.84
C ARG A 24 -5.11 -6.36 -6.19
N GLY A 25 -4.62 -6.15 -7.41
CA GLY A 25 -4.34 -4.80 -7.92
C GLY A 25 -2.90 -4.32 -7.73
N VAL A 26 -2.04 -5.06 -7.02
CA VAL A 26 -0.59 -4.79 -6.96
C VAL A 26 0.18 -5.85 -7.73
N GLY A 27 1.28 -5.44 -8.39
CA GLY A 27 2.17 -6.36 -9.08
C GLY A 27 2.99 -7.18 -8.10
N ALA A 28 3.61 -8.26 -8.59
CA ALA A 28 4.60 -9.01 -7.81
C ALA A 28 5.79 -8.13 -7.38
N VAL A 29 6.08 -7.08 -8.16
CA VAL A 29 7.05 -6.03 -7.85
C VAL A 29 6.41 -4.67 -8.08
N THR A 30 6.63 -3.75 -7.15
CA THR A 30 6.25 -2.33 -7.29
C THR A 30 7.52 -1.49 -7.04
N PRO A 31 8.22 -1.04 -8.10
CA PRO A 31 9.47 -0.29 -7.93
C PRO A 31 9.19 1.08 -7.31
N TYR A 32 10.11 1.53 -6.44
CA TYR A 32 10.08 2.87 -5.86
C TYR A 32 11.15 3.73 -6.52
N LEU A 33 10.75 4.84 -7.14
CA LEU A 33 11.63 5.71 -7.90
C LEU A 33 11.70 7.09 -7.25
N VAL A 34 12.91 7.62 -7.07
CA VAL A 34 13.15 8.99 -6.60
C VAL A 34 13.63 9.80 -7.79
N ILE A 35 12.83 10.78 -8.21
CA ILE A 35 13.07 11.55 -9.44
C ILE A 35 12.91 13.04 -9.16
N ASN A 36 13.92 13.82 -9.54
CA ASN A 36 13.80 15.27 -9.56
C ASN A 36 12.75 15.69 -10.59
N GLY A 37 11.70 16.38 -10.13
CA GLY A 37 10.57 16.73 -11.00
C GLY A 37 9.63 15.55 -11.28
N ALA A 38 9.36 14.72 -10.28
CA ALA A 38 8.44 13.57 -10.37
C ALA A 38 7.09 13.88 -11.04
N GLY A 39 6.54 15.09 -10.91
CA GLY A 39 5.35 15.51 -11.65
C GLY A 39 5.52 15.41 -13.17
N LYS A 40 6.66 15.86 -13.72
CA LYS A 40 6.99 15.74 -15.15
C LYS A 40 7.21 14.28 -15.55
N ALA A 41 7.82 13.48 -14.69
CA ALA A 41 8.03 12.05 -14.94
C ALA A 41 6.71 11.29 -15.04
N ILE A 42 5.74 11.57 -14.16
CA ILE A 42 4.40 10.98 -14.23
C ILE A 42 3.71 11.33 -15.56
N GLU A 43 3.79 12.58 -16.01
CA GLU A 43 3.24 12.98 -17.31
C GLU A 43 3.93 12.30 -18.49
N PHE A 44 5.24 12.08 -18.40
CA PHE A 44 5.96 11.28 -19.39
C PHE A 44 5.44 9.84 -19.41
N TYR A 45 5.31 9.18 -18.25
CA TYR A 45 4.83 7.79 -18.19
C TYR A 45 3.39 7.64 -18.69
N LYS A 46 2.52 8.62 -18.43
CA LYS A 46 1.16 8.69 -19.01
C LYS A 46 1.21 8.67 -20.53
N LYS A 47 2.06 9.51 -21.14
CA LYS A 47 2.17 9.63 -22.60
C LYS A 47 2.88 8.45 -23.26
N ALA A 48 3.97 7.99 -22.66
CA ALA A 48 4.83 6.96 -23.25
C ALA A 48 4.24 5.55 -23.10
N PHE A 49 3.58 5.26 -21.98
CA PHE A 49 3.13 3.91 -21.64
C PHE A 49 1.64 3.81 -21.30
N GLY A 50 0.89 4.90 -21.43
CA GLY A 50 -0.53 4.91 -21.03
C GLY A 50 -0.73 4.78 -19.52
N ALA A 51 0.27 5.17 -18.72
CA ALA A 51 0.23 5.01 -17.27
C ALA A 51 -0.99 5.72 -16.66
N LYS A 52 -1.57 5.13 -15.61
CA LYS A 52 -2.66 5.70 -14.82
C LYS A 52 -2.15 6.12 -13.45
N GLU A 53 -2.40 7.38 -13.10
CA GLU A 53 -2.08 7.88 -11.77
C GLU A 53 -3.12 7.37 -10.78
N MET A 54 -2.65 6.64 -9.76
CA MET A 54 -3.51 6.00 -8.75
C MET A 54 -3.68 6.90 -7.53
N ASN A 55 -2.60 7.56 -7.11
CA ASN A 55 -2.59 8.55 -6.04
C ASN A 55 -1.43 9.52 -6.21
N ARG A 56 -1.57 10.71 -5.59
CA ARG A 56 -0.52 11.72 -5.48
C ARG A 56 -0.68 12.50 -4.18
N THR A 57 0.43 12.68 -3.48
CA THR A 57 0.58 13.55 -2.33
C THR A 57 1.50 14.70 -2.73
N PRO A 58 0.98 15.94 -2.83
CA PRO A 58 1.80 17.09 -3.15
C PRO A 58 2.78 17.39 -1.99
N GLY A 59 3.98 17.83 -2.35
CA GLY A 59 4.98 18.32 -1.42
C GLY A 59 5.16 19.85 -1.54
N PRO A 60 5.98 20.46 -0.67
CA PRO A 60 6.28 21.88 -0.71
C PRO A 60 6.85 22.31 -2.08
N GLY A 61 6.58 23.56 -2.48
CA GLY A 61 7.14 24.13 -3.72
C GLY A 61 6.68 23.45 -5.01
N GLY A 62 5.52 22.75 -4.99
CA GLY A 62 4.99 22.04 -6.16
C GLY A 62 5.69 20.70 -6.46
N SER A 63 6.49 20.20 -5.52
CA SER A 63 7.07 18.86 -5.59
C SER A 63 6.00 17.77 -5.39
N VAL A 64 6.37 16.53 -5.67
CA VAL A 64 5.55 15.35 -5.34
C VAL A 64 6.26 14.61 -4.21
N MET A 65 5.61 14.53 -3.05
CA MET A 65 6.16 13.82 -1.89
C MET A 65 6.01 12.31 -2.04
N HIS A 66 4.86 11.87 -2.58
CA HIS A 66 4.60 10.47 -2.91
C HIS A 66 3.60 10.39 -4.06
N ALA A 67 3.78 9.45 -4.97
CA ALA A 67 2.77 9.11 -5.97
C ALA A 67 2.92 7.66 -6.38
N MET A 68 1.79 7.06 -6.77
CA MET A 68 1.74 5.72 -7.34
C MET A 68 1.10 5.82 -8.72
N ILE A 69 1.76 5.23 -9.70
CA ILE A 69 1.23 5.06 -11.05
C ILE A 69 1.19 3.59 -11.41
N ARG A 70 0.27 3.22 -12.29
CA ARG A 70 0.17 1.88 -12.87
C ARG A 70 0.40 1.98 -14.36
N ILE A 71 1.35 1.19 -14.85
CA ILE A 71 1.58 0.94 -16.28
C ILE A 71 0.89 -0.39 -16.62
#